data_AF-A0A958XYX0-F1
#
_entry.id   AF-A0A958XYX0-F1
#
_cell.length_a   1.000
_cell.length_b   1.000
_cell.length_c   1.000
_cell.angle_alpha   90.00
_cell.angle_beta   90.00
_cell.angle_gamma   90.00
#
_symmetry.space_group_name_H-M   'P 1'
#
loop_
_entity.id
_entity.type
_entity.pdbx_description
1 polymer ?
#
loop_
_entity_poly.entity_id
_entity_poly.type
_entity_poly.pdbx_seq_one_letter_code
_entity_poly.pdbx_strand_id
1 'polypeptide(L)'
;MTYYIDVNDKNLVDFLQIIHTLKNLGVINSFESIGDWVVEGEEMSTEKLMSLLEHSRKDAEEGRVIPVEEVKKQVEAWKKK
;
A
#
# COMPACT_ATOMS: atom_id res chain seq x y z
N MET A 1 -21.37 5.43 13.22
CA MET A 1 -21.19 4.89 11.86
C MET A 1 -19.92 4.04 11.88
N THR A 2 -19.99 2.80 11.43
CA THR A 2 -18.87 1.86 11.47
C THR A 2 -18.39 1.62 10.04
N TYR A 3 -17.07 1.66 9.84
CA TYR A 3 -16.42 1.42 8.55
C TYR A 3 -15.50 0.22 8.65
N TYR A 4 -15.52 -0.62 7.62
CA TYR A 4 -14.60 -1.74 7.47
C TYR A 4 -13.56 -1.34 6.43
N ILE A 5 -12.29 -1.49 6.77
CA ILE A 5 -11.15 -1.17 5.93
C ILE A 5 -10.31 -2.43 5.83
N ASP A 6 -10.19 -2.96 4.62
CA ASP A 6 -9.27 -4.04 4.33
C ASP A 6 -7.86 -3.46 4.14
N VAL A 7 -6.89 -4.07 4.80
CA VAL A 7 -5.52 -3.55 4.90
C VAL A 7 -4.56 -4.66 4.58
N ASN A 8 -3.75 -4.43 3.56
CA ASN A 8 -2.70 -5.37 3.18
C ASN A 8 -1.70 -5.58 4.33
N ASP A 9 -1.37 -6.84 4.61
CA ASP A 9 -0.45 -7.26 5.70
C ASP A 9 0.89 -6.53 5.69
N LYS A 10 1.40 -6.17 4.51
CA LYS A 10 2.67 -5.43 4.37
C LYS A 10 2.62 -4.03 5.00
N ASN A 11 1.43 -3.45 5.05
CA ASN A 11 1.18 -2.10 5.55
C ASN A 11 0.40 -2.10 6.87
N LEU A 12 0.10 -3.28 7.42
CA LEU A 12 -0.72 -3.43 8.62
C LEU A 12 -0.11 -2.70 9.81
N VAL A 13 1.21 -2.80 9.99
CA VAL A 13 1.92 -2.15 11.09
C VAL A 13 1.81 -0.62 10.99
N ASP A 14 2.05 -0.07 9.80
CA ASP A 14 2.00 1.37 9.57
C ASP A 14 0.57 1.90 9.67
N PHE A 15 -0.39 1.15 9.15
CA PHE A 15 -1.81 1.47 9.26
C PHE A 15 -2.27 1.50 10.73
N LEU A 16 -1.88 0.50 11.53
CA LEU A 16 -2.20 0.46 12.95
C LEU A 16 -1.59 1.66 13.70
N GLN A 17 -0.36 2.04 13.37
CA GLN A 17 0.28 3.23 13.96
C GLN A 17 -0.47 4.53 13.62
N ILE A 18 -0.91 4.68 12.37
CA ILE A 18 -1.69 5.83 11.91
C ILE A 18 -3.04 5.88 12.64
N ILE A 19 -3.74 4.75 12.70
CA ILE A 19 -5.04 4.64 13.36
C ILE A 19 -4.93 4.92 14.87
N HIS A 20 -3.90 4.43 15.54
CA HIS A 20 -3.60 4.77 16.92
C HIS A 20 -3.37 6.28 17.12
N THR A 21 -2.65 6.91 16.20
CA THR A 21 -2.41 8.36 16.24
C THR A 21 -3.71 9.14 16.10
N LEU A 22 -4.57 8.77 15.16
CA LEU A 22 -5.88 9.39 14.96
C LEU A 22 -6.81 9.22 16.17
N LYS A 23 -6.71 8.09 16.87
CA LYS A 23 -7.44 7.86 18.13
C LYS A 23 -6.96 8.79 19.23
N ASN A 24 -5.66 8.94 19.39
CA ASN A 24 -5.07 9.81 20.42
C ASN A 24 -5.38 11.30 20.17
N LEU A 25 -5.57 11.68 18.91
CA LEU A 25 -6.00 13.02 18.51
C LEU A 25 -7.52 13.24 18.64
N GLY A 26 -8.30 12.21 19.00
CA GLY A 26 -9.75 12.29 19.15
C GLY A 26 -10.52 12.34 17.83
N VAL A 27 -9.85 12.06 16.70
CA VAL A 27 -10.48 12.01 15.37
C VAL A 27 -11.34 10.75 15.22
N ILE A 28 -10.90 9.65 15.82
CA ILE A 28 -11.67 8.41 15.89
C ILE A 28 -11.88 8.02 17.36
N ASN A 29 -13.09 7.56 17.68
CA ASN A 29 -13.44 7.17 19.05
C ASN A 29 -12.84 5.80 19.41
N SER A 30 -12.88 4.85 18.48
CA SER A 30 -12.43 3.48 18.69
C SER A 30 -12.14 2.79 17.36
N PHE A 31 -11.26 1.80 17.40
CA PHE A 31 -11.03 0.87 16.29
C PHE A 31 -10.76 -0.52 16.88
N GLU A 32 -11.02 -1.55 16.09
CA GLU A 32 -10.75 -2.95 16.39
C GLU A 32 -10.08 -3.57 15.16
N SER A 33 -9.04 -4.38 15.36
CA SER A 33 -8.38 -5.14 14.31
C SER A 33 -8.92 -6.56 14.35
N ILE A 34 -9.58 -6.97 13.28
CA ILE A 34 -10.05 -8.35 13.09
C ILE A 34 -8.96 -9.03 12.24
N GLY A 35 -8.02 -9.70 12.92
CA GLY A 35 -6.76 -10.17 12.32
C GLY A 35 -6.83 -11.35 11.34
N ASP A 36 -8.01 -11.83 10.95
CA ASP A 36 -8.16 -13.08 10.18
C ASP A 36 -9.06 -12.94 8.94
N TRP A 37 -8.76 -11.99 8.05
CA TRP A 37 -9.31 -12.00 6.68
C TRP A 37 -8.21 -12.27 5.64
N VAL A 38 -7.37 -13.28 5.87
CA VAL A 38 -6.50 -13.82 4.82
C VAL A 38 -7.32 -14.78 3.96
N VAL A 39 -7.74 -14.33 2.77
CA VAL A 39 -7.97 -15.27 1.66
C VAL A 39 -6.74 -15.18 0.77
N GLU A 40 -5.95 -16.24 0.78
CA GLU A 40 -4.81 -16.43 -0.12
C GLU A 40 -5.32 -16.31 -1.57
N GLY A 41 -4.88 -15.28 -2.31
CA GLY A 41 -5.16 -15.17 -3.73
C GLY A 41 -4.39 -16.24 -4.50
N GLU A 42 -4.92 -16.73 -5.62
CA GLU A 42 -4.25 -17.74 -6.45
C GLU A 42 -2.78 -17.40 -6.70
N GLU A 43 -1.90 -18.38 -6.51
CA GLU A 43 -0.47 -18.26 -6.79
C GLU A 43 -0.26 -17.73 -8.21
N MET A 44 0.55 -16.67 -8.32
CA MET A 44 0.91 -16.10 -9.62
C MET A 44 1.76 -17.11 -10.38
N SER A 45 1.25 -17.58 -11.53
CA SER A 45 2.00 -18.50 -12.37
C SER A 45 3.31 -17.87 -12.84
N THR A 46 4.33 -18.71 -13.04
CA THR A 46 5.65 -18.29 -13.52
C THR A 46 5.56 -17.50 -14.82
N GLU A 47 4.65 -17.85 -15.73
CA GLU A 47 4.44 -17.16 -17.00
C GLU A 47 3.94 -15.73 -16.78
N LYS A 48 3.01 -15.55 -15.83
CA LYS A 48 2.46 -14.23 -15.49
C LYS A 48 3.54 -13.35 -14.84
N LEU A 49 4.38 -13.92 -13.98
CA LEU A 49 5.54 -13.22 -13.41
C LEU A 49 6.54 -12.81 -14.49
N MET A 50 6.89 -13.71 -15.41
CA MET A 50 7.83 -13.41 -16.49
C MET A 50 7.29 -12.32 -17.43
N SER A 51 5.99 -12.34 -17.75
CA SER A 51 5.36 -11.30 -18.57
C SER A 51 5.42 -9.91 -17.93
N LEU A 52 5.31 -9.84 -16.59
CA LEU A 52 5.35 -8.59 -15.84
C LEU A 52 6.77 -8.01 -15.80
N LEU A 53 7.78 -8.87 -15.67
CA LEU A 53 9.19 -8.46 -15.73
C LEU A 53 9.59 -7.96 -17.12
N GLU A 54 9.13 -8.61 -18.18
CA GLU A 54 9.38 -8.15 -19.55
C GLU A 54 8.72 -6.81 -19.85
N HIS A 55 7.47 -6.61 -19.39
CA HIS A 55 6.78 -5.33 -19.50
C HIS A 55 7.55 -4.23 -18.76
N SER A 56 7.98 -4.49 -17.53
CA SER A 56 8.75 -3.53 -16.74
C SER A 56 10.10 -3.19 -17.37
N ARG A 57 10.78 -4.16 -18.01
CA ARG A 57 12.02 -3.90 -18.75
C ARG A 57 11.76 -2.98 -19.94
N LYS A 58 10.68 -3.23 -20.69
CA LYS A 58 10.30 -2.42 -21.84
C LYS A 58 9.94 -0.98 -21.43
N ASP A 59 9.23 -0.79 -20.32
CA ASP A 59 8.93 0.54 -19.79
C ASP A 59 10.21 1.31 -19.40
N ALA A 60 11.22 0.60 -18.87
CA ALA A 60 12.51 1.19 -18.55
C ALA A 60 13.31 1.58 -19.80
N GLU A 61 13.30 0.74 -20.84
CA GLU A 61 13.94 1.02 -22.13
C GLU A 61 13.26 2.18 -22.88
N GLU A 62 11.95 2.33 -22.75
CA GLU A 62 11.17 3.43 -23.32
C GLU A 62 11.23 4.72 -22.49
N GLY A 63 12.02 4.74 -21.40
CA GLY A 63 12.17 5.91 -20.53
C GLY A 63 10.92 6.26 -19.72
N ARG A 64 9.94 5.36 -19.65
CA ARG A 64 8.70 5.48 -18.84
C ARG A 64 8.95 5.05 -17.39
N VAL A 65 10.13 5.32 -16.89
CA VAL A 65 10.53 5.07 -15.50
C VAL A 65 10.50 6.39 -14.75
N ILE A 66 9.72 6.42 -13.68
CA ILE A 66 9.62 7.59 -12.82
C ILE A 66 10.91 7.67 -12.00
N PRO A 67 11.69 8.76 -12.09
CA PRO A 67 12.88 8.92 -11.28
C PRO A 67 12.53 8.86 -9.79
N VAL A 68 13.41 8.23 -9.00
CA VAL A 68 13.25 8.11 -7.54
C VAL A 68 13.00 9.47 -6.88
N GLU A 69 13.58 10.52 -7.43
CA GLU A 69 13.43 11.89 -6.92
C GLU A 69 12.02 12.46 -7.14
N GLU A 70 11.34 12.03 -8.18
CA GLU A 70 9.94 12.38 -8.44
C GLU A 70 9.00 11.56 -7.55
N VAL A 71 9.33 10.29 -7.29
CA VAL A 71 8.63 9.46 -6.29
C VAL A 71 8.73 10.07 -4.89
N LYS A 72 9.93 10.52 -4.47
CA LYS A 72 10.13 11.19 -3.17
C LYS A 72 9.31 12.47 -3.05
N LYS A 73 9.23 13.26 -4.12
CA LYS A 73 8.40 14.49 -4.12
C LYS A 73 6.92 14.20 -3.93
N GLN A 74 6.39 13.15 -4.57
CA GLN A 74 5.00 12.76 -4.42
C GLN A 74 4.70 12.31 -2.97
N VAL A 75 5.60 11.53 -2.37
CA VAL A 75 5.48 11.09 -0.97
C VAL A 75 5.55 12.27 0.00
N GLU A 76 6.47 13.21 -0.20
CA GLU A 76 6.59 14.41 0.65
C GLU A 76 5.38 15.35 0.51
N ALA A 77 4.76 15.41 -0.67
CA ALA A 77 3.53 16.17 -0.89
C ALA A 77 2.34 15.58 -0.12
N TRP A 78 2.31 14.25 0.09
CA TRP A 78 1.27 13.59 0.87
C TRP A 78 1.39 13.84 2.38
N LYS A 79 2.61 14.00 2.89
CA LYS A 79 2.87 14.30 4.32
C LYS A 79 2.54 15.72 4.74
N LYS A 80 2.41 16.66 3.78
CA LYS A 80 2.11 18.09 4.03
C LYS A 80 0.62 18.40 4.10
N LYS A 81 -0.25 17.40 4.01
CA LYS A 81 -1.71 17.51 4.07
C LYS A 81 -2.22 16.87 5.36
#